data_AF-A0A0F9HBL4-F1
#
_entry.id   AF-A0A0F9HBL4-F1
#
_cell.length_a   1.000
_cell.length_b   1.000
_cell.length_c   1.000
_cell.angle_alpha   90.00
_cell.angle_beta   90.00
_cell.angle_gamma   90.00
#
_symmetry.space_group_name_H-M   'P 1'
#
loop_
_entity.id
_entity.type
_entity.pdbx_description
1 polymer ?
#
loop_
_entity_poly.entity_id
_entity_poly.type
_entity_poly.pdbx_seq_one_letter_code
_entity_poly.pdbx_strand_id
1 'polypeptide(L)'
;MRTESTEPLILSFVVEGQPIAQPRQRYRILWAAYALLDDVLHACADGRELCDELKKVLRADNYTPSRHPVNAWKEAVGYAGKIAVACAPQWYGKGPLACLIRVYSPRPKTKVWKRKPMAGYWDERSSGTGGGDFDNHAKAITDALSGITYKDDKQICFGGPVEKRICSGDEKPRAVIVFGEVTTDENGCVVDVVELYKELERAATMPAAVTLGG
;
A
#
# COMPACT_ATOMS: atom_id res chain seq x y z
N MET A 1 -31.92 1.44 3.53
CA MET A 1 -32.09 0.09 2.96
C MET A 1 -31.58 0.14 1.52
N ARG A 2 -30.42 -0.46 1.24
CA ARG A 2 -30.02 -0.82 -0.13
C ARG A 2 -30.59 -2.21 -0.37
N THR A 3 -31.68 -2.28 -1.10
CA THR A 3 -32.16 -3.48 -1.78
C THR A 3 -31.78 -3.31 -3.24
N GLU A 4 -31.23 -4.36 -3.86
CA GLU A 4 -31.03 -4.53 -5.31
C GLU A 4 -29.72 -3.96 -5.92
N SER A 5 -28.61 -4.61 -5.53
CA SER A 5 -27.51 -5.10 -6.38
C SER A 5 -26.45 -5.64 -5.41
N THR A 6 -26.29 -6.97 -5.34
CA THR A 6 -25.45 -7.68 -4.35
C THR A 6 -24.01 -7.83 -4.83
N GLU A 7 -23.61 -7.08 -5.86
CA GLU A 7 -22.22 -7.11 -6.30
C GLU A 7 -21.41 -6.15 -5.44
N PRO A 8 -20.27 -6.60 -4.87
CA PRO A 8 -19.43 -5.72 -4.09
C PRO A 8 -18.93 -4.59 -5.00
N LEU A 9 -19.02 -3.36 -4.49
CA LEU A 9 -18.48 -2.25 -5.25
C LEU A 9 -16.96 -2.34 -5.26
N ILE A 10 -16.37 -2.40 -6.46
CA ILE A 10 -14.92 -2.52 -6.68
C ILE A 10 -14.36 -1.24 -7.31
N LEU A 11 -13.23 -0.77 -6.80
CA LEU A 11 -12.40 0.26 -7.43
C LEU A 11 -11.05 -0.34 -7.82
N SER A 12 -10.78 -0.47 -9.12
CA SER A 12 -9.52 -0.99 -9.65
C SER A 12 -8.83 0.06 -10.52
N PHE A 13 -7.53 0.23 -10.33
CA PHE A 13 -6.72 1.09 -11.19
C PHE A 13 -5.25 0.66 -11.25
N VAL A 14 -4.57 1.15 -12.28
CA VAL A 14 -3.17 0.86 -12.55
C VAL A 14 -2.34 2.14 -12.39
N VAL A 15 -1.22 2.02 -11.69
CA VAL A 15 -0.20 3.06 -11.57
C VAL A 15 0.99 2.63 -12.43
N GLU A 16 1.15 3.29 -13.56
CA GLU A 16 2.28 3.05 -14.46
C GLU A 16 3.59 3.53 -13.84
N GLY A 17 4.68 2.79 -14.12
CA GLY A 17 6.02 3.15 -13.67
C GLY A 17 6.55 2.21 -12.58
N GLN A 18 7.83 2.41 -12.23
CA GLN A 18 8.52 1.53 -11.30
C GLN A 18 7.99 1.72 -9.88
N PRO A 19 7.43 0.67 -9.25
CA PRO A 19 7.01 0.78 -7.86
C PRO A 19 8.19 0.97 -6.93
N ILE A 20 8.06 1.92 -6.01
CA ILE A 20 9.09 2.25 -5.02
C ILE A 20 8.54 1.96 -3.62
N ALA A 21 9.20 1.06 -2.90
CA ALA A 21 8.90 0.80 -1.49
C ALA A 21 9.32 1.99 -0.62
N GLN A 22 8.59 2.23 0.45
CA GLN A 22 9.04 3.17 1.47
C GLN A 22 10.31 2.64 2.15
N PRO A 23 11.35 3.47 2.38
CA PRO A 23 12.53 3.02 3.10
C PRO A 23 12.13 2.57 4.50
N ARG A 24 12.60 1.39 4.91
CA ARG A 24 12.33 0.86 6.24
C ARG A 24 12.93 1.81 7.28
N GLN A 25 12.06 2.36 8.12
CA GLN A 25 12.49 3.10 9.30
C GLN A 25 13.20 2.09 10.20
N ARG A 26 14.53 2.23 10.30
CA ARG A 26 15.32 1.38 11.19
C ARG A 26 15.12 1.92 12.59
N TYR A 27 14.28 1.27 13.37
CA TYR A 27 14.27 1.38 14.83
C TYR A 27 15.57 0.78 15.38
N ARG A 28 16.72 1.34 15.05
CA ARG A 28 17.99 0.95 15.63
C ARG A 28 18.16 1.75 16.92
N ILE A 29 18.03 1.05 18.05
CA ILE A 29 18.76 1.36 19.29
C ILE A 29 18.25 2.58 20.09
N LEU A 30 16.94 2.80 20.20
CA LEU A 30 16.44 3.82 21.16
C LEU A 30 15.52 3.29 22.24
N TRP A 31 14.85 2.14 22.07
CA TRP A 31 14.00 1.57 23.12
C TRP A 31 14.79 1.07 24.35
N ALA A 32 15.97 0.49 24.15
CA ALA A 32 16.84 0.09 25.26
C ALA A 32 17.40 1.30 26.03
N ALA A 33 17.67 2.42 25.34
CA ALA A 33 18.05 3.67 25.98
C ALA A 33 16.87 4.30 26.72
N TYR A 34 15.68 4.33 26.11
CA TYR A 34 14.47 4.89 26.71
C TYR A 34 14.05 4.15 27.98
N ALA A 35 14.08 2.82 27.99
CA ALA A 35 13.72 2.02 29.17
C ALA A 35 14.71 2.16 30.34
N LEU A 36 15.97 2.50 30.07
CA LEU A 36 16.98 2.83 31.10
C LEU A 36 16.91 4.28 31.57
N LEU A 37 16.30 5.18 30.78
CA LEU A 37 16.22 6.61 31.05
C LEU A 37 14.89 7.04 31.67
N ASP A 38 13.80 6.28 31.52
CA ASP A 38 12.47 6.66 32.03
C ASP A 38 12.46 6.82 33.56
N ASP A 39 13.14 5.91 34.28
CA ASP A 39 13.31 5.99 35.75
C ASP A 39 14.14 7.21 36.19
N VAL A 40 15.05 7.70 35.34
CA VAL A 40 15.92 8.85 35.63
C VAL A 40 15.26 10.18 35.24
N LEU A 41 14.46 10.20 34.16
CA LEU A 41 13.87 11.40 33.59
C LEU A 41 12.63 11.90 34.31
N HIS A 42 11.92 11.04 35.04
CA HIS A 42 10.73 11.43 35.82
C HIS A 42 11.04 12.06 37.18
N ALA A 43 12.30 12.00 37.64
CA ALA A 43 12.69 12.51 38.96
C ALA A 43 13.10 14.00 38.99
N CYS A 44 13.37 14.64 37.84
CA CYS A 44 13.97 15.99 37.78
C CYS A 44 13.29 16.90 36.75
N ALA A 45 13.19 18.20 37.03
CA ALA A 45 12.65 19.21 36.10
C ALA A 45 13.41 19.27 34.76
N ASP A 46 14.72 19.00 34.79
CA ASP A 46 15.63 18.95 33.62
C ASP A 46 15.40 17.71 32.74
N GLY A 47 14.68 16.69 33.24
CA GLY A 47 14.37 15.49 32.47
C GLY A 47 13.41 15.76 31.30
N ARG A 48 12.56 16.79 31.39
CA ARG A 48 11.64 17.13 30.29
C ARG A 48 12.37 17.67 29.06
N GLU A 49 13.39 18.50 29.25
CA GLU A 49 14.18 19.08 28.15
C GLU A 49 15.02 18.01 27.45
N LEU A 50 15.64 17.11 28.21
CA LEU A 50 16.36 15.96 27.64
C LEU A 50 15.41 15.00 26.88
N CYS A 51 14.19 14.80 27.40
CA CYS A 51 13.16 14.00 26.75
C CYS A 51 12.71 14.63 25.42
N ASP A 52 12.60 15.96 25.36
CA ASP A 52 12.24 16.66 24.12
C ASP A 52 13.38 16.66 23.10
N GLU A 53 14.64 16.77 23.51
CA GLU A 53 15.80 16.56 22.63
C GLU A 53 15.90 15.11 22.12
N LEU A 54 15.68 14.11 22.98
CA LEU A 54 15.60 12.71 22.58
C LEU A 54 14.46 12.45 21.59
N LYS A 55 13.28 13.06 21.80
CA LYS A 55 12.16 13.01 20.85
C LYS A 55 12.54 13.66 19.50
N LYS A 56 13.32 14.74 19.48
CA LYS A 56 13.81 15.35 18.23
C LYS A 56 14.73 14.40 17.46
N VAL A 57 15.68 13.75 18.15
CA VAL A 57 16.58 12.75 17.56
C VAL A 57 15.78 11.54 17.03
N LEU A 58 14.85 11.01 17.83
CA LEU A 58 13.97 9.91 17.46
C LEU A 58 13.09 10.21 16.22
N ARG A 59 12.55 11.43 16.13
CA ARG A 59 11.73 11.86 14.99
C ARG A 59 12.55 12.02 13.72
N ALA A 60 13.83 12.37 13.82
CA ALA A 60 14.72 12.50 12.67
C ALA A 60 14.95 11.15 11.96
N ASP A 61 14.99 10.04 12.71
CA ASP A 61 15.15 8.68 12.16
C ASP A 61 13.86 8.12 11.54
N ASN A 62 12.70 8.67 11.91
CA ASN A 62 11.39 8.26 11.38
C ASN A 62 10.98 9.02 10.12
N TYR A 63 11.91 9.74 9.49
CA TYR A 63 11.61 10.60 8.35
C TYR A 63 11.94 9.92 7.02
N THR A 64 10.95 9.85 6.12
CA THR A 64 11.23 9.57 4.70
C THR A 64 11.82 10.85 4.09
N PRO A 65 13.06 10.83 3.58
CA PRO A 65 13.68 12.04 3.03
C PRO A 65 12.81 12.67 1.93
N SER A 66 12.65 14.00 1.92
CA SER A 66 11.86 14.73 0.90
C SER A 66 12.31 14.44 -0.53
N ARG A 67 13.60 14.15 -0.73
CA ARG A 67 14.18 13.80 -2.04
C ARG A 67 14.16 12.31 -2.36
N HIS A 68 13.61 11.47 -1.49
CA HIS A 68 13.54 10.03 -1.75
C HIS A 68 12.56 9.77 -2.91
N PRO A 69 12.89 8.90 -3.88
CA PRO A 69 12.04 8.63 -5.05
C PRO A 69 10.64 8.11 -4.70
N VAL A 70 10.44 7.62 -3.48
CA VAL A 70 9.12 7.22 -2.98
C VAL A 70 8.12 8.37 -2.99
N ASN A 71 8.54 9.63 -2.82
CA ASN A 71 7.59 10.75 -2.81
C ASN A 71 6.99 10.97 -4.21
N ALA A 72 7.82 10.94 -5.25
CA ALA A 72 7.35 10.97 -6.64
C ALA A 72 6.45 9.76 -6.97
N TRP A 73 6.78 8.58 -6.43
CA TRP A 73 5.92 7.40 -6.55
C TRP A 73 4.57 7.60 -5.85
N LYS A 74 4.55 8.14 -4.63
CA LYS A 74 3.31 8.45 -3.88
C LYS A 74 2.45 9.49 -4.61
N GLU A 75 3.07 10.49 -5.22
CA GLU A 75 2.36 11.47 -6.06
C GLU A 75 1.69 10.80 -7.27
N ALA A 76 2.41 9.91 -7.97
CA ALA A 76 1.86 9.15 -9.10
C ALA A 76 0.70 8.24 -8.68
N VAL A 77 0.84 7.53 -7.56
CA VAL A 77 -0.22 6.69 -6.98
C VAL A 77 -1.44 7.54 -6.62
N GLY A 78 -1.24 8.67 -5.94
CA GLY A 78 -2.32 9.58 -5.55
C GLY A 78 -3.03 10.19 -6.76
N TYR A 79 -2.30 10.54 -7.82
CA TYR A 79 -2.87 11.03 -9.06
C TYR A 79 -3.73 9.97 -9.77
N ALA A 80 -3.24 8.74 -9.88
CA ALA A 80 -4.00 7.63 -10.43
C ALA A 80 -5.26 7.33 -9.61
N GLY A 81 -5.16 7.37 -8.27
CA GLY A 81 -6.30 7.20 -7.37
C GLY A 81 -7.36 8.29 -7.56
N LYS A 82 -6.97 9.55 -7.74
CA LYS A 82 -7.90 10.66 -8.04
C LYS A 82 -8.66 10.43 -9.35
N ILE A 83 -7.97 9.99 -10.40
CA ILE A 83 -8.60 9.65 -11.69
C ILE A 83 -9.57 8.49 -11.49
N ALA A 84 -9.15 7.43 -10.81
CA ALA A 84 -9.98 6.26 -10.59
C ALA A 84 -11.29 6.60 -9.87
N VAL A 85 -11.23 7.39 -8.79
CA VAL A 85 -12.41 7.86 -8.05
C VAL A 85 -13.29 8.77 -8.92
N ALA A 86 -12.68 9.68 -9.70
CA ALA A 86 -13.44 10.54 -10.61
C ALA A 86 -14.18 9.74 -11.70
N CYS A 87 -13.62 8.61 -12.14
CA CYS A 87 -14.24 7.70 -13.10
C CYS A 87 -15.23 6.70 -12.47
N ALA A 88 -15.25 6.57 -11.15
CA ALA A 88 -16.14 5.69 -10.40
C ALA A 88 -16.97 6.50 -9.39
N PRO A 89 -17.94 7.31 -9.84
CA PRO A 89 -18.69 8.23 -8.97
C PRO A 89 -19.51 7.52 -7.88
N GLN A 90 -19.81 6.23 -8.06
CA GLN A 90 -20.46 5.41 -7.07
C GLN A 90 -19.50 4.90 -5.99
N TRP A 91 -18.18 5.02 -6.18
CA TRP A 91 -17.17 4.73 -5.17
C TRP A 91 -17.17 5.82 -4.10
N TYR A 92 -17.68 5.47 -2.93
CA TYR A 92 -17.70 6.38 -1.79
C TYR A 92 -16.56 6.12 -0.80
N GLY A 93 -15.94 4.93 -0.87
CA GLY A 93 -14.88 4.52 0.06
C GLY A 93 -15.35 4.61 1.52
N LYS A 94 -16.62 4.31 1.78
CA LYS A 94 -17.25 4.45 3.11
C LYS A 94 -17.34 3.08 3.78
N GLY A 95 -17.04 3.05 5.08
CA GLY A 95 -17.08 1.81 5.87
C GLY A 95 -15.80 0.97 5.74
N PRO A 96 -15.85 -0.30 6.17
CA PRO A 96 -14.74 -1.23 6.06
C PRO A 96 -14.43 -1.59 4.61
N LEU A 97 -13.15 -1.69 4.28
CA LEU A 97 -12.63 -1.93 2.94
C LEU A 97 -11.71 -3.15 2.93
N ALA A 98 -11.73 -3.84 1.80
CA ALA A 98 -10.71 -4.80 1.42
C ALA A 98 -9.76 -4.16 0.40
N CYS A 99 -8.47 -4.50 0.45
CA CYS A 99 -7.46 -3.96 -0.47
C CYS A 99 -6.55 -5.07 -0.99
N LEU A 100 -6.38 -5.15 -2.31
CA LEU A 100 -5.43 -6.02 -2.98
C LEU A 100 -4.42 -5.15 -3.74
N ILE A 101 -3.13 -5.44 -3.56
CA ILE A 101 -2.05 -4.70 -4.22
C ILE A 101 -1.17 -5.70 -4.97
N ARG A 102 -0.92 -5.44 -6.25
CA ARG A 102 0.06 -6.16 -7.06
C ARG A 102 1.12 -5.22 -7.55
N VAL A 103 2.36 -5.53 -7.24
CA VAL A 103 3.53 -4.74 -7.59
C VAL A 103 4.33 -5.49 -8.65
N TYR A 104 4.47 -4.89 -9.83
CA TYR A 104 5.26 -5.43 -10.93
C TYR A 104 6.56 -4.63 -11.05
N SER A 105 7.63 -5.23 -10.54
CA SER A 105 8.98 -4.66 -10.56
C SER A 105 9.71 -4.95 -11.87
N PRO A 106 10.62 -4.05 -12.30
CA PRO A 106 11.40 -4.26 -13.51
C PRO A 106 12.26 -5.51 -13.42
N ARG A 107 12.37 -6.20 -14.55
CA ARG A 107 13.21 -7.38 -14.71
C ARG A 107 14.69 -7.03 -14.53
N PRO A 108 15.43 -7.76 -13.67
CA PRO A 108 16.88 -7.60 -13.58
C PRO A 108 17.53 -7.83 -14.94
N LYS A 109 18.48 -6.98 -15.33
CA LYS A 109 19.21 -7.10 -16.62
C LYS A 109 19.84 -8.48 -16.82
N THR A 110 20.28 -9.12 -15.74
CA THR A 110 20.88 -10.46 -15.75
C THR A 110 19.90 -11.58 -16.14
N LYS A 111 18.58 -11.32 -16.03
CA LYS A 111 17.50 -12.25 -16.37
C LYS A 111 16.73 -11.83 -17.63
N VAL A 112 17.34 -10.99 -18.49
CA VAL A 112 16.80 -10.59 -19.79
C VAL A 112 17.49 -11.37 -20.92
N TRP A 113 16.70 -12.03 -21.76
CA TRP A 113 17.16 -12.91 -22.83
C TRP A 113 16.53 -12.48 -24.16
N LYS A 114 17.29 -12.50 -25.27
CA LYS A 114 16.78 -12.03 -26.58
C LYS A 114 15.85 -13.00 -27.30
N ARG A 115 15.98 -14.31 -27.06
CA ARG A 115 15.37 -15.38 -27.89
C ARG A 115 14.54 -16.39 -27.10
N LYS A 116 14.43 -16.23 -25.78
CA LYS A 116 13.73 -17.16 -24.91
C LYS A 116 12.51 -16.45 -24.34
N PRO A 117 11.34 -17.11 -24.26
CA PRO A 117 10.21 -16.59 -23.53
C PRO A 117 10.61 -16.23 -22.10
N MET A 118 10.24 -15.02 -21.67
CA MET A 118 10.56 -14.49 -20.35
C MET A 118 9.29 -14.32 -19.54
N ALA A 119 8.75 -15.42 -19.01
CA ALA A 119 7.59 -15.37 -18.13
C ALA A 119 7.91 -14.56 -16.85
N GLY A 120 6.93 -13.81 -16.36
CA GLY A 120 7.01 -13.16 -15.06
C GLY A 120 7.19 -14.18 -13.93
N TYR A 121 7.75 -13.76 -12.81
CA TYR A 121 8.01 -14.63 -11.66
C TYR A 121 7.91 -13.84 -10.35
N TRP A 122 7.84 -14.52 -9.21
CA TRP A 122 7.77 -13.89 -7.89
C TRP A 122 9.03 -13.10 -7.56
N ASP A 123 8.89 -11.88 -7.02
CA ASP A 123 10.04 -11.05 -6.66
C ASP A 123 10.54 -11.33 -5.23
N GLU A 124 11.51 -12.22 -5.16
CA GLU A 124 12.18 -12.64 -3.91
C GLU A 124 13.34 -11.71 -3.50
N ARG A 125 13.59 -10.61 -4.23
CA ARG A 125 14.73 -9.74 -3.93
C ARG A 125 14.48 -8.97 -2.64
N SER A 126 15.49 -9.00 -1.77
CA SER A 126 15.50 -8.34 -0.45
C SER A 126 16.02 -6.90 -0.47
N SER A 127 16.65 -6.44 -1.56
CA SER A 127 17.20 -5.08 -1.66
C SER A 127 17.44 -4.60 -3.09
N GLY A 128 17.38 -3.27 -3.30
CA GLY A 128 17.74 -2.58 -4.55
C GLY A 128 16.57 -1.86 -5.24
N THR A 129 16.82 -1.27 -6.41
CA THR A 129 15.80 -0.57 -7.20
C THR A 129 14.71 -1.55 -7.64
N GLY A 130 13.54 -1.49 -7.00
CA GLY A 130 12.41 -2.42 -7.19
C GLY A 130 12.41 -3.64 -6.27
N GLY A 131 13.38 -3.76 -5.35
CA GLY A 131 13.36 -4.70 -4.24
C GLY A 131 12.99 -3.98 -2.95
N GLY A 132 11.86 -4.34 -2.36
CA GLY A 132 11.40 -3.80 -1.08
C GLY A 132 10.57 -4.83 -0.33
N ASP A 133 10.50 -4.69 0.99
CA ASP A 133 9.62 -5.52 1.81
C ASP A 133 8.16 -5.31 1.39
N PHE A 134 7.36 -6.37 1.51
CA PHE A 134 5.92 -6.40 1.22
C PHE A 134 5.17 -5.21 1.85
N ASP A 135 5.41 -5.00 3.13
CA ASP A 135 4.75 -4.02 3.99
C ASP A 135 5.13 -2.59 3.62
N ASN A 136 6.37 -2.38 3.18
CA ASN A 136 6.85 -1.08 2.73
C ASN A 136 6.23 -0.64 1.40
N HIS A 137 5.92 -1.58 0.50
CA HIS A 137 5.13 -1.28 -0.69
C HIS A 137 3.68 -0.97 -0.34
N ALA A 138 3.07 -1.79 0.53
CA ALA A 138 1.73 -1.56 1.03
C ALA A 138 1.62 -0.15 1.62
N LYS A 139 2.52 0.18 2.54
CA LYS A 139 2.57 1.47 3.23
C LYS A 139 2.72 2.64 2.28
N ALA A 140 3.64 2.56 1.31
CA ALA A 140 3.83 3.64 0.35
C ALA A 140 2.54 3.92 -0.44
N ILE A 141 1.84 2.86 -0.85
CA ILE A 141 0.61 2.95 -1.64
C ILE A 141 -0.56 3.41 -0.77
N THR A 142 -0.77 2.85 0.42
CA THR A 142 -1.88 3.22 1.30
C THR A 142 -1.73 4.64 1.82
N ASP A 143 -0.54 5.04 2.27
CA ASP A 143 -0.29 6.41 2.71
C ASP A 143 -0.57 7.43 1.56
N ALA A 144 -0.34 7.06 0.30
CA ALA A 144 -0.59 7.93 -0.85
C ALA A 144 -2.08 8.06 -1.23
N LEU A 145 -2.90 7.09 -0.85
CA LEU A 145 -4.31 7.00 -1.21
C LEU A 145 -5.25 7.45 -0.08
N SER A 146 -4.74 7.56 1.14
CA SER A 146 -5.46 8.12 2.27
C SER A 146 -5.91 9.56 2.00
N GLY A 147 -7.18 9.84 2.26
CA GLY A 147 -7.84 11.10 1.91
C GLY A 147 -8.23 11.23 0.42
N ILE A 148 -7.94 10.24 -0.42
CA ILE A 148 -8.27 10.23 -1.85
C ILE A 148 -9.28 9.14 -2.16
N THR A 149 -8.91 7.86 -2.02
CA THR A 149 -9.80 6.72 -2.31
C THR A 149 -10.63 6.33 -1.10
N TYR A 150 -10.18 6.66 0.10
CA TYR A 150 -10.87 6.46 1.37
C TYR A 150 -10.46 7.56 2.34
N LYS A 151 -11.17 7.69 3.46
CA LYS A 151 -10.93 8.77 4.43
C LYS A 151 -9.69 8.51 5.30
N ASP A 152 -9.55 7.31 5.83
CA ASP A 152 -8.46 6.93 6.73
C ASP A 152 -8.03 5.48 6.49
N ASP A 153 -6.75 5.17 6.71
CA ASP A 153 -6.17 3.84 6.48
C ASP A 153 -6.80 2.76 7.37
N LYS A 154 -7.32 3.15 8.53
CA LYS A 154 -8.11 2.33 9.45
C LYS A 154 -9.33 1.67 8.81
N GLN A 155 -9.80 2.18 7.67
CA GLN A 155 -10.89 1.56 6.93
C GLN A 155 -10.47 0.26 6.24
N ILE A 156 -9.18 0.05 5.98
CA ILE A 156 -8.69 -1.18 5.35
C ILE A 156 -8.66 -2.29 6.42
N CYS A 157 -9.80 -2.94 6.63
CA CYS A 157 -9.95 -4.02 7.60
C CYS A 157 -9.52 -5.38 7.04
N PHE A 158 -9.55 -5.52 5.70
CA PHE A 158 -9.19 -6.76 5.00
C PHE A 158 -8.04 -6.46 4.03
N GLY A 159 -6.81 -6.53 4.54
CA GLY A 159 -5.62 -6.47 3.70
C GLY A 159 -5.41 -7.80 2.97
N GLY A 160 -5.57 -7.81 1.65
CA GLY A 160 -5.10 -8.88 0.79
C GLY A 160 -3.57 -8.92 0.74
N PRO A 161 -2.98 -9.99 0.17
CA PRO A 161 -1.54 -10.03 -0.03
C PRO A 161 -1.12 -8.93 -1.01
N VAL A 162 -0.19 -8.07 -0.58
CA VAL A 162 0.70 -7.37 -1.51
C VAL A 162 1.55 -8.41 -2.26
N GLU A 163 1.16 -8.68 -3.49
CA GLU A 163 1.92 -9.58 -4.35
C GLU A 163 3.05 -8.83 -5.02
N LYS A 164 4.26 -9.37 -4.91
CA LYS A 164 5.43 -8.84 -5.62
C LYS A 164 5.80 -9.74 -6.79
N ARG A 165 5.76 -9.19 -7.99
CA ARG A 165 6.10 -9.88 -9.23
C ARG A 165 7.19 -9.14 -9.99
N ILE A 166 7.97 -9.90 -10.75
CA ILE A 166 8.86 -9.40 -11.78
C ILE A 166 8.14 -9.44 -13.11
N CYS A 167 8.17 -8.32 -13.84
CA CYS A 167 7.60 -8.22 -15.18
C CYS A 167 8.10 -9.33 -16.10
N SER A 168 7.21 -9.83 -16.95
CA SER A 168 7.56 -10.58 -18.15
C SER A 168 8.39 -9.72 -19.13
N GLY A 169 8.89 -10.34 -20.21
CA GLY A 169 9.87 -9.73 -21.12
C GLY A 169 9.54 -8.31 -21.60
N ASP A 170 8.33 -8.12 -22.10
CA ASP A 170 7.87 -6.85 -22.71
C ASP A 170 6.94 -6.05 -21.79
N GLU A 171 6.69 -6.57 -20.59
CA GLU A 171 5.78 -5.97 -19.63
C GLU A 171 6.46 -4.81 -18.89
N LYS A 172 5.74 -3.69 -18.82
CA LYS A 172 6.22 -2.49 -18.13
C LYS A 172 5.99 -2.61 -16.61
N PRO A 173 6.89 -2.04 -15.80
CA PRO A 173 6.66 -1.91 -14.36
C PRO A 173 5.39 -1.12 -14.07
N ARG A 174 4.61 -1.59 -13.10
CA ARG A 174 3.37 -0.95 -12.65
C ARG A 174 2.98 -1.44 -11.27
N ALA A 175 2.01 -0.77 -10.66
CA ALA A 175 1.22 -1.34 -9.58
C ALA A 175 -0.25 -1.45 -9.99
N VAL A 176 -0.91 -2.55 -9.62
CA VAL A 176 -2.36 -2.71 -9.73
C VAL A 176 -2.92 -2.63 -8.31
N ILE A 177 -3.84 -1.70 -8.09
CA ILE A 177 -4.49 -1.50 -6.80
C ILE A 177 -5.97 -1.74 -6.98
N VAL A 178 -6.53 -2.57 -6.11
CA VAL A 178 -7.95 -2.88 -6.10
C VAL A 178 -8.48 -2.71 -4.69
N PHE A 179 -9.57 -1.96 -4.56
CA PHE A 179 -10.36 -1.89 -3.34
C PHE A 179 -11.74 -2.50 -3.57
N GLY A 180 -12.31 -3.05 -2.50
CA GLY A 180 -13.70 -3.48 -2.47
C GLY A 180 -14.36 -3.05 -1.17
N GLU A 181 -15.61 -2.64 -1.24
CA GLU A 181 -16.42 -2.41 -0.04
C GLU A 181 -16.74 -3.74 0.63
N VAL A 182 -16.52 -3.81 1.93
CA VAL A 182 -16.80 -5.02 2.71
C VAL A 182 -18.25 -4.95 3.18
N THR A 183 -19.04 -5.93 2.77
CA THR A 183 -20.42 -6.09 3.19
C THR A 183 -20.48 -6.71 4.59
N THR A 184 -21.35 -6.14 5.43
CA THR A 184 -21.66 -6.68 6.76
C THR A 184 -23.16 -6.96 6.86
N ASP A 185 -23.52 -7.99 7.61
CA ASP A 185 -24.91 -8.26 7.97
C ASP A 185 -25.44 -7.24 9.01
N GLU A 186 -26.69 -7.43 9.43
CA GLU A 186 -27.35 -6.61 10.45
C GLU A 186 -26.67 -6.61 11.83
N ASN A 187 -25.83 -7.62 12.10
CA ASN A 187 -25.06 -7.75 13.34
C ASN A 187 -23.64 -7.17 13.21
N GLY A 188 -23.28 -6.63 12.03
CA GLY A 188 -21.93 -6.16 11.74
C GLY A 188 -20.94 -7.29 11.45
N CYS A 189 -21.40 -8.53 11.29
CA CYS A 189 -20.56 -9.65 10.89
C CYS A 189 -20.27 -9.54 9.40
N VAL A 190 -19.03 -9.80 9.02
CA VAL A 190 -18.62 -9.71 7.62
C VAL A 190 -19.16 -10.90 6.83
N VAL A 191 -19.80 -10.60 5.70
CA VAL A 191 -20.38 -11.61 4.80
C VAL A 191 -19.53 -11.73 3.54
N ASP A 192 -19.47 -12.94 2.98
CA ASP A 192 -18.93 -13.23 1.65
C ASP A 192 -17.50 -12.74 1.35
N VAL A 193 -16.64 -12.64 2.37
CA VAL A 193 -15.23 -12.21 2.22
C VAL A 193 -14.49 -13.00 1.15
N VAL A 194 -14.72 -14.31 1.07
CA VAL A 194 -14.07 -15.16 0.08
C VAL A 194 -14.48 -14.77 -1.34
N GLU A 195 -15.76 -14.46 -1.55
CA GLU A 195 -16.27 -14.04 -2.86
C GLU A 195 -15.77 -12.64 -3.22
N LEU A 196 -15.74 -11.74 -2.24
CA LEU A 196 -15.10 -10.43 -2.39
C LEU A 196 -13.66 -10.58 -2.87
N TYR A 197 -12.86 -11.46 -2.27
CA TYR A 197 -11.48 -11.68 -2.72
C TYR A 197 -11.40 -12.24 -4.14
N LYS A 198 -12.30 -13.13 -4.56
CA LYS A 198 -12.32 -13.61 -5.96
C LYS A 198 -12.62 -12.48 -6.94
N GLU A 199 -13.50 -11.56 -6.58
CA GLU A 199 -13.80 -10.40 -7.42
C GLU A 199 -12.65 -9.39 -7.44
N LEU A 200 -11.98 -9.16 -6.32
CA LEU A 200 -10.74 -8.36 -6.28
C LEU A 200 -9.65 -8.97 -7.17
N GLU A 201 -9.50 -10.29 -7.09
CA GLU A 201 -8.56 -11.07 -7.90
C GLU A 201 -8.86 -10.94 -9.40
N ARG A 202 -10.12 -11.10 -9.77
CA ARG A 202 -10.61 -10.93 -11.14
C ARG A 202 -10.31 -9.51 -11.64
N ALA A 203 -10.72 -8.49 -10.88
CA ALA A 203 -10.50 -7.09 -11.21
C ALA A 203 -9.01 -6.71 -11.34
N ALA A 204 -8.13 -7.39 -10.59
CA ALA A 204 -6.69 -7.17 -10.66
C ALA A 204 -6.01 -7.84 -11.88
N THR A 205 -6.70 -8.70 -12.61
CA THR A 205 -6.21 -9.33 -13.86
C THR A 205 -6.78 -8.70 -15.13
N MET A 206 -7.84 -7.91 -15.01
CA MET A 206 -8.45 -7.21 -16.14
C MET A 206 -7.53 -6.07 -16.62
N PRO A 207 -7.44 -5.83 -17.95
CA PRO A 207 -6.78 -4.64 -18.47
C PRO A 207 -7.47 -3.40 -17.86
N ALA A 208 -6.70 -2.36 -17.57
CA ALA A 208 -7.11 -1.15 -16.83
C ALA A 208 -8.35 -0.45 -17.45
N ALA A 209 -9.52 -1.01 -17.20
CA ALA A 209 -10.81 -0.41 -17.34
C ALA A 209 -11.36 -0.37 -15.93
N VAL A 210 -11.85 0.80 -15.51
CA VAL A 210 -12.60 0.93 -14.27
C VAL A 210 -13.79 -0.01 -14.39
N THR A 211 -13.72 -1.19 -13.74
CA THR A 211 -14.84 -2.12 -13.73
C THR A 211 -15.88 -1.58 -12.78
N LEU A 212 -16.89 -0.90 -13.33
CA LEU A 212 -18.08 -0.52 -12.61
C LEU A 212 -18.93 -1.81 -12.49
N GLY A 213 -18.80 -2.53 -11.38
CA GLY A 213 -19.87 -3.43 -10.96
C GLY A 213 -21.08 -2.57 -10.62
N GLY A 214 -22.17 -2.76 -11.36
CA GLY A 214 -23.45 -2.07 -11.20
C GLY A 214 -24.56 -3.10 -11.21
#